data_AF-A0A7K1L3W8-F1
#
_entry.id   AF-A0A7K1L3W8-F1
#
_cell.length_a   1.000
_cell.length_b   1.000
_cell.length_c   1.000
_cell.angle_alpha   90.00
_cell.angle_beta   90.00
_cell.angle_gamma   90.00
#
_symmetry.space_group_name_H-M   'P 1'
#
loop_
_entity.id
_entity.type
_entity.pdbx_description
1 polymer ?
#
loop_
_entity_poly.entity_id
_entity_poly.type
_entity_poly.pdbx_seq_one_letter_code
_entity_poly.pdbx_strand_id
1 'polypeptide(L)'
;MRRGRSPRSVCYADLALGRFRDWPLTACRADCPPGRALAVHGRQIVHLHQGNMAEVLLTESVARRMTDALTATDRVIIPPDSGWVQVHLDTDNDLFLLQSLVSLAIQANESARGPYRHGVRDCPHVRPAVRGRRILARDGVPPARRGEPAPLDLPWTLDAQPHP
;
A
#
# COMPACT_ATOMS: atom_id res chain seq x y z
N MET A 1 25.09 -38.21 19.47
CA MET A 1 25.43 -36.93 18.79
C MET A 1 24.34 -35.92 19.08
N ARG A 2 24.58 -34.98 20.01
CA ARG A 2 23.60 -33.96 20.40
C ARG A 2 23.62 -32.86 19.34
N ARG A 3 22.52 -32.68 18.61
CA ARG A 3 22.39 -31.56 17.67
C ARG A 3 22.39 -30.28 18.50
N GLY A 4 23.43 -29.47 18.33
CA GLY A 4 23.47 -28.11 18.86
C GLY A 4 22.24 -27.37 18.36
N ARG A 5 21.34 -27.00 19.27
CA ARG A 5 20.25 -26.08 18.99
C ARG A 5 20.92 -24.73 18.72
N SER A 6 21.08 -24.35 17.45
CA SER A 6 21.40 -22.96 17.11
C SER A 6 20.43 -22.05 17.86
N PRO A 7 20.88 -20.96 18.49
CA PRO A 7 19.96 -19.98 19.04
C PRO A 7 19.03 -19.58 17.90
N ARG A 8 17.74 -19.86 18.03
CA ARG A 8 16.76 -19.46 17.02
C ARG A 8 16.92 -17.96 16.87
N SER A 9 17.33 -17.49 15.69
CA SER A 9 17.35 -16.06 15.38
C SER A 9 16.02 -15.47 15.84
N VAL A 10 16.08 -14.45 16.69
CA VAL A 10 14.89 -13.85 17.28
C VAL A 10 14.01 -13.34 16.15
N CYS A 11 12.74 -13.75 16.15
CA CYS A 11 11.73 -13.24 15.25
C CYS A 11 11.02 -12.08 15.96
N TYR A 12 11.38 -10.84 15.62
CA TYR A 12 10.79 -9.67 16.27
C TYR A 12 9.29 -9.53 15.99
N ALA A 13 8.80 -10.07 14.87
CA ALA A 13 7.37 -10.17 14.60
C ALA A 13 6.64 -11.07 15.63
N ASP A 14 7.23 -12.20 16.03
CA ASP A 14 6.63 -13.07 17.05
C ASP A 14 6.68 -12.43 18.44
N LEU A 15 7.77 -11.71 18.76
CA LEU A 15 7.85 -10.94 20.00
C LEU A 15 6.80 -9.81 20.05
N ALA A 16 6.60 -9.10 18.94
CA ALA A 16 5.58 -8.08 18.83
C ALA A 16 4.18 -8.67 19.08
N LEU A 17 3.85 -9.81 18.47
CA LEU A 17 2.58 -10.51 18.73
C LEU A 17 2.39 -10.86 20.21
N GLY A 18 3.43 -11.36 20.86
CA GLY A 18 3.40 -11.66 22.29
C GLY A 18 3.17 -10.41 23.15
N ARG A 19 3.75 -9.28 22.74
CA ARG A 19 3.68 -8.01 23.48
C ARG A 19 2.31 -7.35 23.45
N PHE A 20 1.55 -7.57 22.39
CA PHE A 20 0.19 -7.03 22.22
C PHE A 20 -0.91 -7.96 22.70
N ARG A 21 -0.58 -9.07 23.37
CA ARG A 21 -1.56 -10.09 23.80
C ARG A 21 -2.65 -9.52 24.72
N ASP A 22 -2.29 -8.58 25.58
CA ASP A 22 -3.20 -7.99 26.58
C ASP A 22 -3.81 -6.66 26.11
N TRP A 23 -3.58 -6.29 24.84
CA TRP A 23 -4.14 -5.08 24.24
C TRP A 23 -5.52 -5.38 23.64
N PRO A 24 -6.36 -4.36 23.38
CA PRO A 24 -7.67 -4.53 22.73
C PRO A 24 -7.54 -4.83 21.22
N LEU A 25 -6.68 -5.79 20.88
CA LEU A 25 -6.30 -6.17 19.53
C LEU A 25 -6.60 -7.63 19.30
N THR A 26 -7.16 -7.93 18.13
CA THR A 26 -7.37 -9.31 17.68
C THR A 26 -6.29 -9.68 16.67
N ALA A 27 -5.57 -10.77 16.92
CA ALA A 27 -4.63 -11.30 15.95
C ALA A 27 -5.39 -12.01 14.81
N CYS A 28 -5.07 -11.65 13.57
CA CYS A 28 -5.65 -12.25 12.37
C CYS A 28 -4.56 -12.63 11.36
N ARG A 29 -4.97 -13.28 10.26
CA ARG A 29 -4.11 -13.41 9.08
C ARG A 29 -4.04 -12.04 8.40
N ALA A 30 -2.86 -11.67 7.95
CA ALA A 30 -2.74 -10.46 7.16
C ALA A 30 -3.26 -10.69 5.74
N ASP A 31 -3.67 -9.59 5.10
CA ASP A 31 -4.20 -9.60 3.74
C ASP A 31 -3.15 -10.04 2.69
N CYS A 32 -1.85 -9.87 2.97
CA CYS A 32 -0.79 -10.46 2.15
C CYS A 32 -0.22 -11.74 2.80
N PRO A 33 -0.29 -12.90 2.14
CA PRO A 33 0.43 -14.08 2.59
C PRO A 33 1.94 -13.90 2.33
N PRO A 34 2.85 -14.37 3.20
CA PRO A 34 2.64 -15.04 4.49
C PRO A 34 2.77 -14.09 5.71
N GLY A 35 1.89 -13.08 5.85
CA GLY A 35 1.91 -12.10 6.96
C GLY A 35 0.93 -12.40 8.10
N ARG A 36 1.20 -11.82 9.28
CA ARG A 36 0.29 -11.79 10.45
C ARG A 36 -0.17 -10.36 10.69
N ALA A 37 -1.35 -10.19 11.26
CA ALA A 37 -1.90 -8.86 11.49
C ALA A 37 -2.55 -8.72 12.86
N LEU A 38 -2.68 -7.47 13.32
CA LEU A 38 -3.46 -7.09 14.49
C LEU A 38 -4.56 -6.11 14.07
N ALA A 39 -5.76 -6.34 14.56
CA ALA A 39 -6.94 -5.56 14.21
C ALA A 39 -7.64 -4.99 15.45
N VAL A 40 -8.16 -3.77 15.31
CA VAL A 40 -9.10 -3.13 16.24
C VAL A 40 -10.48 -3.15 15.60
N HIS A 41 -11.48 -3.71 16.29
CA HIS A 41 -12.86 -3.78 15.78
C HIS A 41 -12.97 -4.34 14.35
N GLY A 42 -12.18 -5.36 14.03
CA GLY A 42 -12.15 -5.98 12.70
C GLY A 42 -11.39 -5.19 11.62
N ARG A 43 -10.87 -4.00 11.94
CA ARG A 43 -9.99 -3.24 11.05
C ARG A 43 -8.53 -3.54 11.35
N GLN A 44 -7.81 -4.05 10.35
CA GLN A 44 -6.37 -4.24 10.45
C GLN A 44 -5.68 -2.88 10.65
N ILE A 45 -4.90 -2.78 11.72
CA ILE A 45 -4.10 -1.58 12.02
C ILE A 45 -2.61 -1.88 12.16
N VAL A 46 -2.23 -3.16 12.30
CA VAL A 46 -0.83 -3.60 12.23
C VAL A 46 -0.71 -4.75 11.26
N HIS A 47 0.29 -4.68 10.40
CA HIS A 47 0.76 -5.77 9.56
C HIS A 47 2.17 -6.15 10.00
N LEU A 48 2.42 -7.43 10.24
CA LEU A 48 3.75 -7.99 10.48
C LEU A 48 4.15 -8.83 9.28
N HIS A 49 5.14 -8.35 8.54
CA HIS A 49 5.73 -9.03 7.38
C HIS A 49 6.79 -10.05 7.85
N GLN A 50 7.16 -10.96 6.94
CA GLN A 50 8.36 -11.75 7.15
C GLN A 50 9.61 -10.86 7.04
N GLY A 51 10.60 -11.08 7.89
CA GLY A 51 11.85 -10.31 7.88
C GLY A 51 11.80 -9.01 8.67
N ASN A 52 11.26 -9.07 9.90
CA ASN A 52 11.36 -7.99 10.89
C ASN A 52 10.72 -6.65 10.49
N MET A 53 9.84 -6.62 9.49
CA MET A 53 9.15 -5.40 9.08
C MET A 53 7.72 -5.37 9.63
N ALA A 54 7.33 -4.26 10.24
CA ALA A 54 5.95 -4.00 10.65
C ALA A 54 5.40 -2.78 9.91
N GLU A 55 4.11 -2.80 9.59
CA GLU A 55 3.39 -1.63 9.09
C GLU A 55 2.25 -1.28 10.04
N VAL A 56 2.07 0.00 10.32
CA VAL A 56 1.06 0.51 11.24
C VAL A 56 0.18 1.54 10.56
N LEU A 57 -1.13 1.38 10.64
CA LEU A 57 -2.11 2.28 10.02
C LEU A 57 -2.42 3.44 10.98
N LEU A 58 -1.77 4.59 10.80
CA LEU A 58 -2.03 5.78 11.60
C LEU A 58 -3.17 6.66 11.07
N THR A 59 -3.60 6.46 9.82
CA THR A 59 -4.36 7.42 8.97
C THR A 59 -3.46 8.49 8.35
N GLU A 60 -3.83 8.99 7.16
CA GLU A 60 -3.07 10.02 6.44
C GLU A 60 -2.86 11.29 7.29
N SER A 61 -3.88 11.72 8.03
CA SER A 61 -3.82 12.94 8.85
C SER A 61 -2.81 12.84 9.99
N VAL A 62 -2.73 11.68 10.65
CA VAL A 62 -1.78 11.47 11.75
C VAL A 62 -0.39 11.21 11.20
N ALA A 63 -0.26 10.38 10.15
CA ALA A 63 1.01 10.12 9.49
C ALA A 63 1.67 11.43 9.03
N ARG A 64 0.92 12.33 8.37
CA ARG A 64 1.42 13.64 7.91
C ARG A 64 1.88 14.54 9.04
N ARG A 65 1.23 14.53 10.20
CA ARG A 65 1.64 15.32 11.38
C ARG A 65 2.90 14.77 12.03
N MET A 66 3.09 13.45 11.96
CA MET A 66 4.19 12.74 12.60
C MET A 66 5.39 12.57 11.68
N THR A 67 5.29 12.92 10.39
CA THR A 67 6.35 12.73 9.40
C THR A 67 7.69 13.20 9.93
N ASP A 68 7.82 14.47 10.32
CA ASP A 68 9.09 15.05 10.75
C ASP A 68 9.69 14.32 11.97
N ALA A 69 8.84 13.91 12.92
CA ALA A 69 9.27 13.20 14.12
C ALA A 69 9.70 11.75 13.83
N LEU A 70 9.07 11.09 12.86
CA LEU A 70 9.31 9.70 12.52
C LEU A 70 10.47 9.53 11.52
N THR A 71 10.60 10.42 10.55
CA THR A 71 11.69 10.40 9.56
C THR A 71 13.03 10.82 10.14
N ALA A 72 13.05 11.38 11.36
CA ALA A 72 14.29 11.56 12.13
C ALA A 72 14.95 10.21 12.51
N THR A 73 14.22 9.10 12.37
CA THR A 73 14.72 7.74 12.61
C THR A 73 14.88 7.01 11.28
N ASP A 74 16.06 6.45 11.01
CA ASP A 74 16.32 5.62 9.81
C ASP A 74 15.56 4.28 9.81
N ARG A 75 14.72 4.06 10.82
CA ARG A 75 13.94 2.84 11.04
C ARG A 75 12.53 2.92 10.50
N VAL A 76 12.08 4.13 10.14
CA VAL A 76 10.71 4.40 9.75
C VAL A 76 10.62 4.91 8.32
N ILE A 77 9.74 4.31 7.54
CA ILE A 77 9.41 4.76 6.18
C ILE A 77 7.92 5.06 6.14
N ILE A 78 7.54 6.21 5.59
CA ILE A 78 6.12 6.60 5.43
C ILE A 78 5.81 6.62 3.93
N PRO A 79 5.16 5.59 3.38
CA PRO A 79 4.74 5.59 1.99
C PRO A 79 3.71 6.71 1.75
N PRO A 80 3.86 7.50 0.68
CA PRO A 80 2.96 8.62 0.39
C PRO A 80 1.51 8.12 0.24
N ASP A 81 0.55 8.93 0.70
CA ASP A 81 -0.91 8.75 0.54
C ASP A 81 -1.47 7.40 1.03
N SER A 82 -0.69 6.63 1.79
CA SER A 82 -1.09 5.31 2.26
C SER A 82 -1.79 5.38 3.63
N GLY A 83 -1.35 6.31 4.49
CA GLY A 83 -1.68 6.34 5.92
C GLY A 83 -1.01 5.24 6.74
N TRP A 84 -0.17 4.41 6.09
CA TRP A 84 0.64 3.38 6.69
C TRP A 84 2.03 3.92 7.02
N VAL A 85 2.62 3.39 8.08
CA VAL A 85 3.98 3.67 8.51
C VAL A 85 4.71 2.35 8.64
N GLN A 86 5.82 2.18 7.92
CA GLN A 86 6.67 0.99 7.97
C GLN A 86 7.76 1.17 9.02
N VAL A 87 8.04 0.12 9.78
CA VAL A 87 9.01 0.11 10.89
C VAL A 87 9.84 -1.16 10.80
N HIS A 88 11.16 -1.01 10.73
CA HIS A 88 12.07 -2.15 10.81
C HIS A 88 12.37 -2.50 12.28
N LEU A 89 12.26 -3.78 12.63
CA LEU A 89 12.33 -4.32 13.99
C LEU A 89 13.59 -5.16 14.18
N ASP A 90 14.70 -4.53 14.55
CA ASP A 90 15.96 -5.25 14.79
C ASP A 90 16.36 -5.26 16.27
N THR A 91 15.69 -4.45 17.09
CA THR A 91 16.05 -4.23 18.50
C THR A 91 14.82 -4.13 19.40
N ASP A 92 15.03 -4.25 20.71
CA ASP A 92 13.97 -4.02 21.69
C ASP A 92 13.46 -2.58 21.67
N ASN A 93 14.33 -1.61 21.35
CA ASN A 93 13.92 -0.21 21.19
C ASN A 93 12.92 -0.04 20.03
N ASP A 94 13.11 -0.78 18.93
CA ASP A 94 12.17 -0.76 17.81
C ASP A 94 10.82 -1.37 18.20
N LEU A 95 10.80 -2.37 19.10
CA LEU A 95 9.55 -2.88 19.68
C LEU A 95 8.85 -1.83 20.56
N PHE A 96 9.59 -1.00 21.30
CA PHE A 96 9.01 0.12 22.06
C PHE A 96 8.43 1.19 21.14
N LEU A 97 9.15 1.56 20.09
CA LEU A 97 8.64 2.45 19.04
C LEU A 97 7.35 1.90 18.42
N LEU A 98 7.34 0.60 18.07
CA LEU A 98 6.15 -0.05 17.53
C LEU A 98 4.96 0.04 18.50
N GLN A 99 5.15 -0.17 19.80
CA GLN A 99 4.07 -0.03 20.79
C GLN A 99 3.50 1.39 20.83
N SER A 100 4.36 2.42 20.81
CA SER A 100 3.92 3.81 20.77
C SER A 100 3.09 4.09 19.51
N LEU A 101 3.54 3.59 18.36
CA LEU A 101 2.81 3.72 17.09
C LEU A 101 1.48 2.97 17.11
N VAL A 102 1.43 1.77 17.68
CA VAL A 102 0.19 0.99 17.80
C VAL A 102 -0.82 1.67 18.72
N SER A 103 -0.36 2.27 19.83
CA SER A 103 -1.23 3.08 20.69
C SER A 103 -1.86 4.25 19.94
N LEU A 104 -1.05 4.97 19.16
CA LEU A 104 -1.53 6.06 18.31
C LEU A 104 -2.48 5.57 17.23
N ALA A 105 -2.20 4.40 16.63
CA ALA A 105 -3.05 3.78 15.63
C ALA A 105 -4.42 3.43 16.20
N ILE A 106 -4.48 2.87 17.42
CA ILE A 106 -5.75 2.61 18.11
C ILE A 106 -6.52 3.92 18.25
N GLN A 107 -5.93 4.95 18.87
CA GLN A 107 -6.59 6.23 19.10
C GLN A 107 -7.09 6.89 17.79
N ALA A 108 -6.27 6.87 16.74
CA ALA A 108 -6.61 7.46 15.45
C ALA A 108 -7.76 6.73 14.74
N ASN A 109 -7.76 5.39 14.77
CA ASN A 109 -8.78 4.59 14.10
C ASN A 109 -10.07 4.46 14.91
N GLU A 110 -10.02 4.65 16.23
CA GLU A 110 -11.21 4.76 17.07
C GLU A 110 -11.93 6.09 16.91
N SER A 111 -11.20 7.18 16.74
CA SER A 111 -11.77 8.52 16.51
C SER A 111 -12.37 8.66 15.11
N ALA A 112 -11.91 7.87 14.15
CA ALA A 112 -12.37 7.88 12.76
C ALA A 112 -13.68 7.10 12.52
N ARG A 113 -14.40 6.67 13.56
CA ARG A 113 -15.67 5.91 13.48
C ARG A 113 -16.83 6.74 12.89
N GLY A 114 -16.74 7.10 11.62
CA GLY A 114 -17.87 7.40 10.73
C GLY A 114 -18.24 6.15 9.91
N PRO A 115 -19.31 6.18 9.09
CA PRO A 115 -19.72 5.03 8.28
C PRO A 115 -18.63 4.70 7.25
N TYR A 116 -17.74 3.77 7.63
CA TYR A 116 -16.67 3.26 6.79
C TYR A 116 -17.29 2.50 5.63
N ARG A 117 -17.33 3.14 4.45
CA ARG A 117 -17.53 2.42 3.19
C ARG A 117 -16.36 1.46 3.05
N HIS A 118 -16.66 0.17 2.95
CA HIS A 118 -15.72 -0.90 2.64
C HIS A 118 -14.89 -0.53 1.41
N GLY A 119 -13.73 0.06 1.66
CA GLY A 119 -12.56 -0.02 0.82
C GLY A 119 -11.47 -0.46 1.76
N VAL A 120 -11.28 -1.78 1.88
CA VAL A 120 -10.07 -2.33 2.45
C VAL A 120 -8.96 -1.65 1.66
N ARG A 121 -8.24 -0.69 2.27
CA ARG A 121 -6.97 -0.27 1.71
C ARG A 121 -6.06 -1.43 2.06
N ASP A 122 -6.03 -2.38 1.12
CA ASP A 122 -5.15 -3.53 1.16
C ASP A 122 -3.76 -3.05 1.57
N CYS A 123 -3.07 -3.88 2.35
CA CYS A 123 -1.66 -3.62 2.67
C CYS A 123 -0.92 -3.15 1.40
N PRO A 124 -0.04 -2.14 1.46
CA PRO A 124 0.66 -1.61 0.28
C PRO A 124 1.50 -2.67 -0.45
N HIS A 125 1.79 -3.81 0.19
CA HIS A 125 2.45 -4.97 -0.42
C HIS A 125 1.49 -5.98 -1.07
N VAL A 126 0.17 -5.85 -0.90
CA VAL A 126 -0.81 -6.50 -1.77
C VAL A 126 -0.65 -5.86 -3.14
N ARG A 127 0.14 -6.52 -3.98
CA ARG A 127 0.15 -6.20 -5.41
C ARG A 127 -1.31 -6.28 -5.87
N PRO A 128 -1.90 -5.22 -6.44
CA PRO A 128 -3.18 -5.39 -7.11
C PRO A 128 -2.94 -6.46 -8.16
N ALA A 129 -3.68 -7.57 -8.08
CA ALA A 129 -3.75 -8.49 -9.20
C ALA A 129 -4.25 -7.63 -10.37
N VAL A 130 -3.35 -7.30 -11.30
CA VAL A 130 -3.73 -6.69 -12.58
C VAL A 130 -4.57 -7.75 -13.26
N ARG A 131 -5.87 -7.76 -12.95
CA ARG A 131 -6.86 -8.59 -13.62
C ARG A 131 -6.91 -7.99 -15.00
N GLY A 132 -6.16 -8.60 -15.91
CA GLY A 132 -6.05 -8.17 -17.30
C GLY A 132 -7.43 -7.84 -17.81
N ARG A 133 -7.70 -6.56 -17.99
CA ARG A 133 -8.88 -6.08 -18.68
C ARG A 133 -8.63 -6.49 -20.12
N ARG A 134 -9.06 -7.70 -20.47
CA ARG A 134 -9.19 -8.13 -21.87
C ARG A 134 -10.25 -7.19 -22.43
N ILE A 135 -9.80 -6.07 -23.00
CA ILE A 135 -10.59 -5.32 -23.96
C ILE A 135 -10.80 -6.33 -25.09
N LEU A 136 -11.93 -7.03 -25.07
CA LEU A 136 -12.45 -7.64 -26.28
C LEU A 136 -12.68 -6.47 -27.22
N ALA A 137 -11.79 -6.40 -28.21
CA ALA A 137 -11.85 -5.46 -29.30
C ALA A 137 -13.28 -5.44 -29.84
N ARG A 138 -13.86 -4.24 -29.86
CA ARG A 138 -15.09 -3.96 -30.58
C ARG A 138 -14.84 -4.31 -32.04
N ASP A 139 -15.78 -5.02 -32.63
CA ASP A 139 -15.85 -5.33 -34.06
C ASP A 139 -15.51 -4.09 -34.90
N GLY A 140 -14.32 -4.11 -35.47
CA GLY A 140 -13.85 -3.15 -36.46
C GLY A 140 -13.93 -3.81 -37.82
N VAL A 141 -14.98 -3.47 -38.57
CA VAL A 141 -15.15 -3.78 -39.99
C VAL A 141 -13.89 -3.37 -40.77
N PRO A 142 -13.28 -4.24 -41.59
CA PRO A 142 -12.13 -3.87 -42.41
C PRO A 142 -12.56 -3.03 -43.62
N PRO A 143 -11.93 -1.87 -43.90
CA PRO A 143 -12.15 -1.19 -45.16
C PRO A 143 -11.45 -1.94 -46.32
N ALA A 144 -12.20 -2.15 -47.39
CA ALA A 144 -11.74 -2.73 -48.64
C ALA A 144 -10.67 -1.86 -49.31
N ARG A 145 -9.59 -2.50 -49.79
CA ARG A 145 -8.62 -1.91 -50.71
C ARG A 145 -8.98 -2.26 -52.15
N ARG A 146 -8.95 -1.25 -53.03
CA ARG A 146 -8.66 -1.29 -54.49
C ARG A 146 -8.97 0.12 -55.02
N GLY A 147 -8.17 0.82 -55.80
CA GLY A 147 -6.83 0.64 -56.37
C GLY A 147 -6.58 1.81 -57.33
N GLU A 148 -5.34 2.34 -57.33
CA GLU A 148 -4.65 2.96 -58.49
C GLU A 148 -5.16 4.32 -59.07
N PRO A 149 -4.38 5.03 -59.90
CA PRO A 149 -3.13 5.77 -59.62
C PRO A 149 -3.26 7.31 -59.78
N ALA A 150 -2.24 8.04 -59.32
CA ALA A 150 -1.94 9.44 -59.69
C ALA A 150 -1.37 9.52 -61.12
N PRO A 151 -1.05 10.69 -61.71
CA PRO A 151 -1.21 12.08 -61.27
C PRO A 151 -1.90 12.95 -62.35
N LEU A 152 -2.04 14.26 -62.12
CA LEU A 152 -1.75 15.34 -63.09
C LEU A 152 -2.11 16.69 -62.45
N ASP A 153 -1.12 17.56 -62.46
CA ASP A 153 -1.15 19.02 -62.60
C ASP A 153 -2.44 19.78 -62.25
N LEU A 154 -2.31 20.73 -61.32
CA LEU A 154 -2.27 22.17 -61.63
C LEU A 154 -2.24 22.99 -60.32
N PRO A 155 -1.29 23.94 -60.16
CA PRO A 155 -1.34 24.97 -59.13
C PRO A 155 -2.22 26.16 -59.60
N TRP A 156 -2.36 27.20 -58.75
CA TRP A 156 -2.98 28.53 -58.97
C TRP A 156 -4.51 28.52 -59.21
N THR A 157 -5.38 29.25 -58.49
CA THR A 157 -5.39 30.64 -57.98
C THR A 157 -6.70 30.89 -57.22
N LEU A 158 -6.76 32.03 -56.51
CA LEU A 158 -7.96 32.81 -56.13
C LEU A 158 -8.84 32.16 -55.04
N ASP A 159 -9.27 32.84 -53.98
CA ASP A 159 -9.58 34.26 -53.72
C ASP A 159 -9.19 34.53 -52.25
N ALA A 160 -8.58 35.66 -51.85
CA ALA A 160 -9.29 36.91 -51.50
C ALA A 160 -10.51 36.64 -50.56
N GLN A 161 -10.69 37.26 -49.41
CA GLN A 161 -10.18 38.50 -48.84
C GLN A 161 -10.55 38.52 -47.33
N PRO A 162 -10.02 39.48 -46.55
CA PRO A 162 -10.12 39.54 -45.10
C PRO A 162 -11.35 40.31 -44.61
N HIS A 163 -11.71 40.16 -43.33
CA HIS A 163 -12.36 41.21 -42.56
C HIS A 163 -11.95 41.14 -41.07
N PRO A 164 -11.95 42.29 -40.37
CA PRO A 164 -11.34 42.53 -39.06
C PRO A 164 -12.17 42.02 -37.87
#